data_AF-A0A176WRG9-F1
#
_entry.id   AF-A0A176WRG9-F1
#
_cell.length_a   1.000
_cell.length_b   1.000
_cell.length_c   1.000
_cell.angle_alpha   90.00
_cell.angle_beta   90.00
_cell.angle_gamma   90.00
#
_symmetry.space_group_name_H-M   'P 1'
#
loop_
_entity.id
_entity.type
_entity.pdbx_description
1 polymer ?
#
loop_
_entity_poly.entity_id
_entity_poly.type
_entity_poly.pdbx_seq_one_letter_code
_entity_poly.pdbx_strand_id
1 'polypeptide(L)'
;MTSSQGRWEISVAQDGSGRFRTVQEAIDAVPLSNNRRVVIRIGPGVYSQPIYVPKTKNLITLTGTDPNRTTLSWHNTATSIQHHQACLSLFSLPSHAPSVIGTGTFACGSVIVEGEDFIAENLAFENAAPQACTVNDFRSRCQISPLSLFQPIVLCPRSEIYAAIDGSGQAVAIRVTADRCSFYSCRFLGWQDTAYLHYGKQYFRDCYIEGSVDFIFGNATVLLEHCHIHCKSQGFITAQQRKSADESTGYVFLRCVITGNGDSKSYMHLGRPWGPHARVVFAYTHMDSCILPSGWNNWNNTANEKTASYSEYRSTTLLDTCPRPAFHFAQLPCTSISVVEVYCSSVTERLKLGVQEAELETWCRLTAFHAMSIQVTLSSNVQPLARSKKRQRPETFVPNED
;
A
#
# COMPACT_ATOMS: atom_id res chain seq x y z
N MET A 1 22.89 -25.73 -28.86
CA MET A 1 21.63 -25.94 -28.12
C MET A 1 21.96 -26.09 -26.65
N THR A 2 22.06 -24.97 -25.91
CA THR A 2 22.30 -24.99 -24.48
C THR A 2 20.96 -25.07 -23.76
N SER A 3 20.67 -26.24 -23.18
CA SER A 3 19.52 -26.49 -22.33
C SER A 3 19.55 -25.57 -21.11
N SER A 4 18.67 -24.57 -21.07
CA SER A 4 18.33 -23.83 -19.85
C SER A 4 17.45 -24.71 -18.96
N GLN A 5 18.05 -25.69 -18.28
CA GLN A 5 17.37 -26.44 -17.25
C GLN A 5 17.05 -25.51 -16.07
N GLY A 6 15.76 -25.29 -15.77
CA GLY A 6 15.33 -24.85 -14.43
C GLY A 6 14.22 -23.80 -14.36
N ARG A 7 14.17 -22.82 -15.27
CA ARG A 7 13.23 -21.68 -15.16
C ARG A 7 12.17 -21.74 -16.25
N TRP A 8 10.90 -21.82 -15.88
CA TRP A 8 9.83 -21.69 -16.88
C TRP A 8 9.63 -20.21 -17.19
N GLU A 9 10.04 -19.77 -18.38
CA GLU A 9 9.90 -18.38 -18.80
C GLU A 9 8.86 -18.23 -19.92
N ILE A 10 8.05 -17.17 -19.83
CA ILE A 10 7.06 -16.75 -20.83
C ILE A 10 7.35 -15.28 -21.17
N SER A 11 7.41 -14.93 -22.46
CA SER A 11 7.59 -13.56 -22.90
C SER A 11 6.27 -12.94 -23.35
N VAL A 12 6.07 -11.66 -23.00
CA VAL A 12 4.90 -10.86 -23.36
C VAL A 12 5.37 -9.54 -23.96
N ALA A 13 4.92 -9.21 -25.17
CA ALA A 13 5.23 -7.93 -25.81
C ALA A 13 4.11 -7.51 -26.78
N GLN A 14 3.67 -6.25 -26.70
CA GLN A 14 2.57 -5.75 -27.54
C GLN A 14 2.95 -5.66 -29.03
N ASP A 15 4.25 -5.50 -29.34
CA ASP A 15 4.80 -5.45 -30.69
C ASP A 15 4.86 -6.83 -31.40
N GLY A 16 4.52 -7.91 -30.69
CA GLY A 16 4.55 -9.27 -31.21
C GLY A 16 5.91 -9.96 -31.10
N SER A 17 6.92 -9.34 -30.48
CA SER A 17 8.21 -9.98 -30.19
C SER A 17 8.14 -11.03 -29.06
N GLY A 18 7.08 -10.98 -28.25
CA GLY A 18 6.79 -11.93 -27.17
C GLY A 18 5.92 -13.10 -27.63
N ARG A 19 5.90 -14.17 -26.83
CA ARG A 19 5.00 -15.33 -27.05
C ARG A 19 3.53 -14.95 -26.96
N PHE A 20 3.20 -14.00 -26.08
CA PHE A 20 1.85 -13.45 -25.94
C PHE A 20 1.87 -11.93 -26.14
N ARG A 21 0.72 -11.36 -26.54
CA ARG A 21 0.56 -9.90 -26.67
C ARG A 21 -0.01 -9.28 -25.40
N THR A 22 -0.72 -10.06 -24.60
CA THR A 22 -1.38 -9.62 -23.37
C THR A 22 -0.83 -10.36 -22.15
N VAL A 23 -0.90 -9.72 -20.99
CA VAL A 23 -0.41 -10.31 -19.74
C VAL A 23 -1.38 -11.38 -19.24
N GLN A 24 -2.69 -11.18 -19.42
CA GLN A 24 -3.70 -12.15 -19.03
C GLN A 24 -3.55 -13.46 -19.80
N GLU A 25 -3.30 -13.44 -21.12
CA GLU A 25 -3.05 -14.67 -21.90
C GLU A 25 -1.84 -15.47 -21.37
N ALA A 26 -0.78 -14.77 -20.96
CA ALA A 26 0.40 -15.40 -20.41
C ALA A 26 0.13 -16.06 -19.05
N ILE A 27 -0.69 -15.44 -18.20
CA ILE A 27 -1.16 -16.03 -16.94
C ILE A 27 -2.10 -17.21 -17.24
N ASP A 28 -2.96 -17.09 -18.24
CA ASP A 28 -3.91 -18.11 -18.65
C ASP A 28 -3.21 -19.40 -19.11
N ALA A 29 -2.05 -19.26 -19.77
CA ALA A 29 -1.20 -20.36 -20.19
C ALA A 29 -0.49 -21.11 -19.03
N VAL A 30 -0.44 -20.55 -17.82
CA VAL A 30 0.07 -21.25 -16.63
C VAL A 30 -0.88 -22.39 -16.24
N PRO A 31 -0.41 -23.64 -16.05
CA PRO A 31 -1.25 -24.74 -15.63
C PRO A 31 -1.95 -24.46 -14.30
N LEU A 32 -3.14 -25.04 -14.16
CA LEU A 32 -3.82 -25.09 -12.88
C LEU A 32 -2.97 -25.90 -11.88
N SER A 33 -3.02 -25.52 -10.60
CA SER A 33 -2.25 -26.13 -9.50
C SER A 33 -0.74 -26.08 -9.75
N ASN A 34 -0.27 -24.98 -10.33
CA ASN A 34 1.14 -24.80 -10.64
C ASN A 34 2.02 -24.92 -9.37
N ASN A 35 3.03 -25.79 -9.46
CA ASN A 35 3.97 -26.09 -8.37
C ASN A 35 5.42 -25.70 -8.71
N ARG A 36 5.64 -25.02 -9.84
CA ARG A 36 6.96 -24.55 -10.27
C ARG A 36 6.92 -23.07 -10.60
N ARG A 37 7.93 -22.31 -10.17
CA ARG A 37 8.08 -20.89 -10.50
C ARG A 37 7.98 -20.63 -12.01
N VAL A 38 7.02 -19.79 -12.41
CA VAL A 38 6.84 -19.29 -13.78
C VAL A 38 7.19 -17.83 -13.82
N VAL A 39 8.05 -17.43 -14.74
CA VAL A 39 8.48 -16.04 -14.89
C VAL A 39 7.94 -15.50 -16.20
N ILE A 40 7.02 -14.55 -16.09
CA ILE A 40 6.40 -13.84 -17.20
C ILE A 40 7.17 -12.53 -17.37
N ARG A 41 8.00 -12.46 -18.43
CA ARG A 41 8.76 -11.27 -18.81
C ARG A 41 7.90 -10.37 -19.69
N ILE A 42 7.69 -9.15 -19.24
CA ILE A 42 6.81 -8.18 -19.88
C ILE A 42 7.68 -7.08 -20.50
N GLY A 43 7.53 -6.90 -21.81
CA GLY A 43 8.22 -5.85 -22.55
C GLY A 43 7.80 -4.43 -22.13
N PRO A 44 8.53 -3.40 -22.58
CA PRO A 44 8.09 -2.01 -22.47
C PRO A 44 6.72 -1.81 -23.16
N GLY A 45 5.81 -1.09 -22.51
CA GLY A 45 4.47 -0.82 -23.01
C GLY A 45 3.47 -0.52 -21.90
N VAL A 46 2.32 0.02 -22.28
CA VAL A 46 1.16 0.21 -21.41
C VAL A 46 0.15 -0.88 -21.74
N TYR A 47 -0.02 -1.82 -20.80
CA TYR A 47 -0.91 -2.96 -20.93
C TYR A 47 -2.26 -2.63 -20.30
N SER A 48 -3.13 -2.00 -21.10
CA SER A 48 -4.46 -1.57 -20.67
C SER A 48 -5.47 -2.72 -20.68
N GLN A 49 -5.48 -3.54 -19.62
CA GLN A 49 -6.42 -4.65 -19.43
C GLN A 49 -6.58 -5.00 -17.95
N PRO A 50 -7.73 -5.59 -17.54
CA PRO A 50 -7.84 -6.20 -16.22
C PRO A 50 -6.94 -7.44 -16.15
N ILE A 51 -6.19 -7.58 -15.06
CA ILE A 51 -5.31 -8.73 -14.82
C ILE A 51 -5.77 -9.48 -13.57
N TYR A 52 -5.88 -10.80 -13.69
CA TYR A 52 -6.23 -11.72 -12.62
C TYR A 52 -5.21 -12.83 -12.48
N VAL A 53 -4.59 -12.96 -11.31
CA VAL A 53 -3.78 -14.10 -10.92
C VAL A 53 -4.59 -14.96 -9.96
N PRO A 54 -5.19 -16.08 -10.42
CA PRO A 54 -6.08 -16.89 -9.59
C PRO A 54 -5.33 -17.67 -8.51
N LYS A 55 -6.04 -18.03 -7.44
CA LYS A 55 -5.54 -18.86 -6.33
C LYS A 55 -5.05 -20.25 -6.75
N THR A 56 -5.47 -20.73 -7.93
CA THR A 56 -5.01 -22.01 -8.49
C THR A 56 -3.68 -21.90 -9.23
N LYS A 57 -3.14 -20.69 -9.44
CA LYS A 57 -1.91 -20.43 -10.20
C LYS A 57 -0.86 -19.75 -9.33
N ASN A 58 -0.38 -20.47 -8.33
CA ASN A 58 0.68 -20.03 -7.43
C ASN A 58 2.03 -19.91 -8.16
N LEU A 59 3.02 -19.30 -7.50
CA LEU A 59 4.42 -19.24 -7.96
C LEU A 59 4.60 -18.51 -9.30
N ILE A 60 3.79 -17.49 -9.58
CA ILE A 60 3.95 -16.61 -10.74
C ILE A 60 4.86 -15.43 -10.37
N THR A 61 5.79 -15.11 -11.26
CA THR A 61 6.57 -13.87 -11.23
C THR A 61 6.24 -13.04 -12.46
N LEU A 62 5.79 -11.81 -12.26
CA LEU A 62 5.72 -10.81 -13.34
C LEU A 62 6.97 -9.93 -13.26
N THR A 63 7.72 -9.81 -14.35
CA THR A 63 8.95 -9.01 -14.37
C THR A 63 8.98 -8.11 -15.60
N GLY A 64 9.09 -6.81 -15.37
CA GLY A 64 9.30 -5.81 -16.41
C GLY A 64 10.78 -5.53 -16.64
N THR A 65 11.06 -4.62 -17.56
CA THR A 65 12.44 -4.15 -17.81
C THR A 65 12.77 -2.88 -17.02
N ASP A 66 11.80 -1.97 -16.93
CA ASP A 66 11.90 -0.70 -16.22
C ASP A 66 10.50 -0.33 -15.72
N PRO A 67 10.34 -0.03 -14.42
CA PRO A 67 9.05 0.35 -13.87
C PRO A 67 8.45 1.63 -14.47
N ASN A 68 9.24 2.48 -15.13
CA ASN A 68 8.73 3.67 -15.82
C ASN A 68 8.27 3.39 -17.27
N ARG A 69 8.59 2.22 -17.81
CA ARG A 69 8.32 1.87 -19.22
C ARG A 69 7.37 0.69 -19.38
N THR A 70 7.16 -0.11 -18.34
CA THR A 70 6.23 -1.24 -18.35
C THR A 70 5.14 -1.00 -17.31
N THR A 71 3.93 -0.66 -17.75
CA THR A 71 2.79 -0.34 -16.89
C THR A 71 1.63 -1.27 -17.14
N LEU A 72 1.11 -1.88 -16.08
CA LEU A 72 -0.12 -2.65 -16.04
C LEU A 72 -1.24 -1.72 -15.57
N SER A 73 -2.14 -1.34 -16.48
CA SER A 73 -3.09 -0.26 -16.24
C SER A 73 -4.53 -0.69 -16.52
N TRP A 74 -5.44 -0.19 -15.70
CA TRP A 74 -6.88 -0.26 -15.93
C TRP A 74 -7.58 0.91 -15.23
N HIS A 75 -8.92 1.00 -15.30
CA HIS A 75 -9.66 2.18 -14.82
C HIS A 75 -10.98 1.81 -14.11
N ASN A 76 -11.01 0.64 -13.46
CA ASN A 76 -12.18 0.24 -12.67
C ASN A 76 -12.32 1.15 -11.43
N THR A 77 -13.56 1.43 -11.07
CA THR A 77 -13.93 2.08 -9.80
C THR A 77 -14.82 1.14 -8.99
N ALA A 78 -15.03 1.40 -7.70
CA ALA A 78 -15.94 0.59 -6.88
C ALA A 78 -17.38 0.53 -7.44
N THR A 79 -17.78 1.50 -8.26
CA THR A 79 -19.10 1.57 -8.89
C THR A 79 -19.11 1.08 -10.34
N SER A 80 -17.95 0.96 -11.00
CA SER A 80 -17.80 0.53 -12.39
C SER A 80 -16.70 -0.52 -12.51
N ILE A 81 -17.10 -1.78 -12.65
CA ILE A 81 -16.19 -2.93 -12.59
C ILE A 81 -16.31 -3.75 -13.88
N GLN A 82 -15.21 -3.81 -14.63
CA GLN A 82 -15.02 -4.63 -15.81
C GLN A 82 -13.93 -5.67 -15.54
N HIS A 83 -14.18 -6.52 -14.54
CA HIS A 83 -13.26 -7.58 -14.14
C HIS A 83 -14.01 -8.90 -14.10
N HIS A 84 -13.80 -9.73 -15.12
CA HIS A 84 -14.57 -10.95 -15.34
C HIS A 84 -13.66 -12.18 -15.37
N GLN A 85 -14.12 -13.28 -14.79
CA GLN A 85 -13.49 -14.59 -15.02
C GLN A 85 -14.05 -15.20 -16.30
N ALA A 86 -13.15 -15.67 -17.16
CA ALA A 86 -13.55 -16.55 -18.26
C ALA A 86 -14.13 -17.84 -17.64
N CYS A 87 -15.34 -18.22 -18.08
CA CYS A 87 -15.96 -19.47 -17.66
C CYS A 87 -15.16 -20.64 -18.27
N LEU A 88 -14.20 -21.20 -17.52
CA LEU A 88 -13.35 -22.33 -17.92
C LEU A 88 -14.09 -23.68 -17.99
N SER A 89 -15.41 -23.67 -18.17
CA SER A 89 -16.15 -24.90 -18.40
C SER A 89 -15.96 -25.31 -19.88
N LEU A 90 -15.27 -26.44 -20.11
CA LEU A 90 -15.14 -27.09 -21.42
C LEU A 90 -16.51 -27.51 -22.03
N PHE A 91 -17.61 -27.29 -21.30
CA PHE A 91 -18.99 -27.55 -21.67
C PHE A 91 -19.85 -26.28 -21.66
N SER A 92 -19.25 -25.08 -21.71
CA SER A 92 -20.00 -23.83 -21.58
C SER A 92 -20.98 -23.66 -22.73
N LEU A 93 -22.26 -23.89 -22.41
CA LEU A 93 -23.39 -23.48 -23.22
C LEU A 93 -23.29 -21.96 -23.51
N PRO A 94 -23.85 -21.47 -24.64
CA PRO A 94 -23.80 -20.06 -25.04
C PRO A 94 -24.41 -19.06 -24.02
N SER A 95 -24.98 -19.53 -22.92
CA SER A 95 -25.72 -18.77 -21.92
C SER A 95 -24.92 -18.43 -20.64
N HIS A 96 -23.70 -18.95 -20.44
CA HIS A 96 -22.89 -18.61 -19.27
C HIS A 96 -22.03 -17.37 -19.54
N ALA A 97 -22.62 -16.20 -19.27
CA ALA A 97 -21.90 -14.93 -19.27
C ALA A 97 -20.75 -14.96 -18.24
N PRO A 98 -19.62 -14.27 -18.51
CA PRO A 98 -18.51 -14.14 -17.58
C PRO A 98 -18.98 -13.58 -16.23
N SER A 99 -18.65 -14.23 -15.11
CA SER A 99 -18.98 -13.73 -13.78
C SER A 99 -17.97 -12.68 -13.33
N VAL A 100 -18.47 -11.58 -12.73
CA VAL A 100 -17.63 -10.55 -12.12
C VAL A 100 -16.90 -11.14 -10.91
N ILE A 101 -15.61 -10.80 -10.71
CA ILE A 101 -14.77 -11.32 -9.61
C ILE A 101 -15.19 -10.80 -8.21
N GLY A 102 -16.15 -9.87 -8.16
CA GLY A 102 -16.75 -9.36 -6.92
C GLY A 102 -17.47 -8.03 -7.15
N THR A 103 -17.70 -7.28 -6.08
CA THR A 103 -18.32 -5.95 -6.14
C THR A 103 -17.55 -4.94 -5.28
N GLY A 104 -17.79 -3.64 -5.52
CA GLY A 104 -17.16 -2.56 -4.75
C GLY A 104 -15.64 -2.48 -4.90
N THR A 105 -14.98 -1.88 -3.91
CA THR A 105 -13.52 -1.73 -3.85
C THR A 105 -12.78 -3.05 -4.00
N PHE A 106 -13.36 -4.16 -3.53
CA PHE A 106 -12.73 -5.47 -3.61
C PHE A 106 -12.50 -5.94 -5.05
N ALA A 107 -13.36 -5.55 -6.00
CA ALA A 107 -13.27 -6.02 -7.38
C ALA A 107 -12.81 -4.95 -8.38
N CYS A 108 -12.55 -3.72 -7.94
CA CYS A 108 -12.09 -2.65 -8.84
C CYS A 108 -10.56 -2.60 -9.05
N GLY A 109 -9.81 -3.63 -8.66
CA GLY A 109 -8.36 -3.72 -8.89
C GLY A 109 -8.02 -3.78 -10.37
N SER A 110 -7.09 -2.94 -10.86
CA SER A 110 -6.50 -3.13 -12.21
C SER A 110 -5.81 -4.49 -12.30
N VAL A 111 -5.06 -4.83 -11.24
CA VAL A 111 -4.47 -6.15 -11.05
C VAL A 111 -5.00 -6.76 -9.76
N ILE A 112 -5.49 -8.00 -9.85
CA ILE A 112 -5.96 -8.78 -8.71
C ILE A 112 -5.08 -10.02 -8.57
N VAL A 113 -4.46 -10.18 -7.40
CA VAL A 113 -3.59 -11.31 -7.07
C VAL A 113 -4.20 -12.14 -5.94
N GLU A 114 -4.49 -13.40 -6.24
CA GLU A 114 -4.99 -14.40 -5.29
C GLU A 114 -4.13 -15.67 -5.26
N GLY A 115 -3.21 -15.83 -6.22
CA GLY A 115 -2.17 -16.86 -6.22
C GLY A 115 -1.07 -16.57 -5.20
N GLU A 116 -0.72 -17.56 -4.41
CA GLU A 116 0.34 -17.49 -3.39
C GLU A 116 1.74 -17.51 -4.03
N ASP A 117 2.73 -17.05 -3.25
CA ASP A 117 4.14 -16.96 -3.67
C ASP A 117 4.35 -16.06 -4.90
N PHE A 118 3.45 -15.10 -5.12
CA PHE A 118 3.52 -14.16 -6.23
C PHE A 118 4.69 -13.20 -6.08
N ILE A 119 5.40 -12.92 -7.18
CA ILE A 119 6.46 -11.91 -7.19
C ILE A 119 6.22 -10.91 -8.33
N ALA A 120 6.43 -9.63 -8.08
CA ALA A 120 6.53 -8.63 -9.13
C ALA A 120 7.86 -7.87 -9.06
N GLU A 121 8.48 -7.63 -10.21
CA GLU A 121 9.76 -6.92 -10.31
C GLU A 121 9.73 -5.90 -11.45
N ASN A 122 10.27 -4.69 -11.22
CA ASN A 122 10.59 -3.70 -12.27
C ASN A 122 9.42 -3.33 -13.20
N LEU A 123 8.21 -3.17 -12.66
CA LEU A 123 7.02 -2.75 -13.42
C LEU A 123 6.11 -1.84 -12.59
N ALA A 124 5.19 -1.15 -13.26
CA ALA A 124 4.18 -0.32 -12.62
C ALA A 124 2.80 -0.99 -12.62
N PHE A 125 2.06 -0.83 -11.53
CA PHE A 125 0.64 -1.09 -11.40
C PHE A 125 -0.09 0.24 -11.31
N GLU A 126 -1.09 0.46 -12.16
CA GLU A 126 -1.81 1.73 -12.24
C GLU A 126 -3.32 1.53 -12.27
N ASN A 127 -4.03 2.39 -11.54
CA ASN A 127 -5.44 2.67 -11.83
C ASN A 127 -5.58 4.09 -12.39
N ALA A 128 -5.97 4.17 -13.66
CA ALA A 128 -6.11 5.39 -14.43
C ALA A 128 -7.49 6.07 -14.25
N ALA A 129 -8.34 5.59 -13.34
CA ALA A 129 -9.58 6.27 -13.01
C ALA A 129 -9.28 7.69 -12.46
N PRO A 130 -9.96 8.72 -12.96
CA PRO A 130 -9.65 10.10 -12.58
C PRO A 130 -10.23 10.43 -11.21
N GLN A 131 -9.44 11.09 -10.36
CA GLN A 131 -9.88 11.50 -9.03
C GLN A 131 -11.21 12.25 -9.07
N ALA A 132 -12.10 11.91 -8.14
CA ALA A 132 -13.28 12.74 -7.84
C ALA A 132 -12.87 14.20 -7.59
N CYS A 133 -13.17 15.06 -8.55
CA CYS A 133 -13.01 16.49 -8.39
C CYS A 133 -14.19 17.01 -7.57
N THR A 134 -13.96 17.88 -6.60
CA THR A 134 -15.07 18.65 -6.03
C THR A 134 -15.59 19.63 -7.09
N VAL A 135 -16.84 20.10 -6.97
CA VAL A 135 -17.38 21.17 -7.85
C VAL A 135 -16.47 22.41 -7.86
N ASN A 136 -15.76 22.66 -6.75
CA ASN A 136 -14.81 23.76 -6.63
C ASN A 136 -13.49 23.51 -7.37
N ASP A 137 -13.01 22.26 -7.45
CA ASP A 137 -11.84 21.88 -8.26
C ASP A 137 -12.12 21.95 -9.76
N PHE A 138 -13.35 21.63 -10.17
CA PHE A 138 -13.77 21.79 -11.56
C PHE A 138 -13.78 23.27 -11.98
N ARG A 139 -14.28 24.16 -11.11
CA ARG A 139 -14.31 25.62 -11.36
C ARG A 139 -12.93 26.28 -11.43
N SER A 140 -11.92 25.74 -10.75
CA SER A 140 -10.56 26.26 -10.78
C SER A 140 -9.76 25.73 -11.99
N ARG A 141 -10.04 24.49 -12.42
CA ARG A 141 -9.38 23.86 -13.58
C ARG A 141 -9.98 24.29 -14.92
N CYS A 142 -11.31 24.42 -14.99
CA CYS A 142 -11.94 25.04 -16.13
C CYS A 142 -11.78 26.56 -16.01
N GLN A 143 -11.00 27.18 -16.90
CA GLN A 143 -10.96 28.63 -17.03
C GLN A 143 -12.34 29.15 -17.49
N ILE A 144 -13.28 29.31 -16.56
CA ILE A 144 -14.55 29.97 -16.84
C ILE A 144 -14.22 31.46 -16.95
N SER A 145 -13.95 31.92 -18.17
CA SER A 145 -13.88 33.34 -18.49
C SER A 145 -15.23 33.99 -18.13
N PRO A 146 -15.28 35.07 -17.33
CA PRO A 146 -16.53 35.76 -17.01
C PRO A 146 -17.17 36.52 -18.18
N LEU A 147 -16.59 36.45 -19.39
CA LEU A 147 -16.95 37.31 -20.50
C LEU A 147 -17.58 36.53 -21.65
N SER A 148 -18.88 36.22 -21.55
CA SER A 148 -19.88 36.68 -22.54
C SER A 148 -21.28 36.20 -22.13
N LEU A 149 -22.30 37.03 -22.35
CA LEU A 149 -23.72 36.74 -22.10
C LEU A 149 -24.33 35.65 -23.03
N PHE A 150 -23.50 34.92 -23.78
CA PHE A 150 -23.92 33.82 -24.64
C PHE A 150 -23.09 32.58 -24.34
N GLN A 151 -23.72 31.63 -23.64
CA GLN A 151 -23.30 30.24 -23.40
C GLN A 151 -21.80 29.98 -23.09
N PRO A 152 -21.44 29.59 -21.86
CA PRO A 152 -20.06 29.23 -21.55
C PRO A 152 -19.63 28.00 -22.37
N ILE A 153 -18.62 28.17 -23.23
CA ILE A 153 -17.97 27.06 -23.95
C ILE A 153 -17.05 26.35 -22.95
N VAL A 154 -17.48 25.18 -22.47
CA VAL A 154 -16.64 24.29 -21.66
C VAL A 154 -15.68 23.54 -22.59
N LEU A 155 -14.41 23.95 -22.62
CA LEU A 155 -13.33 23.24 -23.30
C LEU A 155 -12.79 22.10 -22.43
N CYS A 156 -13.62 21.10 -22.11
CA CYS A 156 -13.15 19.82 -21.57
C CYS A 156 -13.61 18.68 -22.49
N PRO A 157 -12.76 17.68 -22.80
CA PRO A 157 -13.17 16.49 -23.51
C PRO A 157 -14.34 15.83 -22.79
N ARG A 158 -15.38 15.44 -23.56
CA ARG A 158 -16.65 14.92 -23.01
C ARG A 158 -16.46 13.72 -22.06
N SER A 159 -15.41 12.92 -22.25
CA SER A 159 -15.04 11.77 -21.40
C SER A 159 -14.48 12.17 -20.03
N GLU A 160 -13.74 13.28 -19.92
CA GLU A 160 -13.22 13.80 -18.64
C GLU A 160 -14.33 14.45 -17.82
N ILE A 161 -15.32 15.05 -18.49
CA ILE A 161 -16.48 15.68 -17.85
C ILE A 161 -17.33 14.66 -17.08
N TYR A 162 -17.66 13.50 -17.67
CA TYR A 162 -18.46 12.48 -16.96
C TYR A 162 -17.72 11.87 -15.77
N ALA A 163 -16.42 11.69 -15.87
CA ALA A 163 -15.63 11.13 -14.78
C ALA A 163 -15.36 12.16 -13.65
N ALA A 164 -15.40 13.46 -13.97
CA ALA A 164 -15.32 14.56 -13.01
C ALA A 164 -16.64 14.88 -12.29
N ILE A 165 -17.81 14.58 -12.88
CA ILE A 165 -19.13 14.93 -12.31
C ILE A 165 -19.61 13.90 -11.27
N ASP A 166 -19.35 12.61 -11.46
CA ASP A 166 -19.70 11.58 -10.46
C ASP A 166 -18.56 11.33 -9.47
N GLY A 167 -17.35 11.74 -9.84
CA GLY A 167 -16.11 11.42 -9.16
C GLY A 167 -15.80 9.93 -9.12
N SER A 168 -14.57 9.54 -9.46
CA SER A 168 -14.18 8.16 -9.15
C SER A 168 -14.11 8.04 -7.63
N GLY A 169 -14.95 7.18 -7.05
CA GLY A 169 -14.75 6.71 -5.67
C GLY A 169 -13.46 5.90 -5.55
N GLN A 170 -13.51 4.78 -4.85
CA GLN A 170 -12.36 3.91 -4.65
C GLN A 170 -11.90 3.30 -5.97
N ALA A 171 -10.59 3.38 -6.27
CA ALA A 171 -10.00 2.90 -7.52
C ALA A 171 -8.65 2.23 -7.26
N VAL A 172 -8.64 0.90 -7.26
CA VAL A 172 -7.50 0.10 -6.82
C VAL A 172 -6.55 -0.20 -7.98
N ALA A 173 -5.27 0.11 -7.84
CA ALA A 173 -4.24 -0.28 -8.82
C ALA A 173 -3.88 -1.77 -8.69
N ILE A 174 -3.73 -2.23 -7.44
CA ILE A 174 -3.50 -3.64 -7.15
C ILE A 174 -4.25 -4.08 -5.89
N ARG A 175 -4.89 -5.24 -5.96
CA ARG A 175 -5.37 -5.98 -4.79
C ARG A 175 -4.56 -7.26 -4.61
N VAL A 176 -4.12 -7.51 -3.38
CA VAL A 176 -3.38 -8.72 -3.01
C VAL A 176 -4.11 -9.46 -1.89
N THR A 177 -4.69 -10.60 -2.23
CA THR A 177 -5.34 -11.55 -1.32
C THR A 177 -4.61 -12.89 -1.40
N ALA A 178 -3.34 -12.89 -1.05
CA ALA A 178 -2.47 -14.04 -1.20
C ALA A 178 -1.33 -14.01 -0.17
N ASP A 179 -0.88 -15.18 0.27
CA ASP A 179 0.24 -15.29 1.18
C ASP A 179 1.57 -15.34 0.42
N ARG A 180 2.63 -14.88 1.09
CA ARG A 180 4.00 -14.86 0.59
C ARG A 180 4.20 -14.08 -0.72
N CYS A 181 3.65 -12.88 -0.81
CA CYS A 181 3.81 -12.03 -2.00
C CYS A 181 4.98 -11.05 -1.85
N SER A 182 5.81 -10.87 -2.89
CA SER A 182 6.91 -9.90 -2.90
C SER A 182 6.88 -8.95 -4.07
N PHE A 183 7.28 -7.70 -3.84
CA PHE A 183 7.34 -6.64 -4.84
C PHE A 183 8.68 -5.94 -4.74
N TYR A 184 9.43 -5.90 -5.84
CA TYR A 184 10.78 -5.32 -5.91
C TYR A 184 10.85 -4.26 -7.00
N SER A 185 11.26 -3.05 -6.66
CA SER A 185 11.43 -1.96 -7.65
C SER A 185 10.17 -1.70 -8.48
N CYS A 186 9.00 -1.86 -7.86
CA CYS A 186 7.71 -1.66 -8.50
C CYS A 186 7.15 -0.26 -8.22
N ARG A 187 6.29 0.22 -9.12
CA ARG A 187 5.52 1.46 -8.91
C ARG A 187 4.04 1.12 -8.72
N PHE A 188 3.37 1.82 -7.83
CA PHE A 188 1.93 1.70 -7.58
C PHE A 188 1.30 3.08 -7.69
N LEU A 189 0.52 3.28 -8.75
CA LEU A 189 0.04 4.58 -9.20
C LEU A 189 -1.48 4.65 -9.09
N GLY A 190 -1.99 5.67 -8.38
CA GLY A 190 -3.41 5.86 -8.21
C GLY A 190 -3.77 7.12 -7.44
N TRP A 191 -4.97 7.13 -6.89
CA TRP A 191 -5.52 8.20 -6.05
C TRP A 191 -6.04 7.61 -4.73
N GLN A 192 -7.35 7.43 -4.62
CA GLN A 192 -7.98 6.79 -3.48
C GLN A 192 -7.89 5.27 -3.61
N ASP A 193 -7.50 4.59 -2.52
CA ASP A 193 -7.44 3.12 -2.42
C ASP A 193 -6.43 2.46 -3.39
N THR A 194 -5.29 3.10 -3.67
CA THR A 194 -4.30 2.62 -4.66
C THR A 194 -3.83 1.17 -4.45
N ALA A 195 -3.39 0.81 -3.25
CA ALA A 195 -2.85 -0.52 -2.93
C ALA A 195 -3.71 -1.21 -1.87
N TYR A 196 -4.51 -2.19 -2.30
CA TYR A 196 -5.35 -2.99 -1.41
C TYR A 196 -4.60 -4.24 -0.94
N LEU A 197 -3.91 -4.10 0.21
CA LEU A 197 -3.15 -5.16 0.87
C LEU A 197 -4.10 -5.97 1.77
N HIS A 198 -4.97 -6.74 1.12
CA HIS A 198 -6.14 -7.35 1.75
C HIS A 198 -5.77 -8.47 2.75
N TYR A 199 -4.95 -9.45 2.35
CA TYR A 199 -4.63 -10.62 3.17
C TYR A 199 -3.25 -11.20 2.87
N GLY A 200 -2.66 -11.89 3.85
CA GLY A 200 -1.40 -12.62 3.74
C GLY A 200 -0.17 -11.83 4.17
N LYS A 201 1.01 -12.46 4.11
CA LYS A 201 2.31 -11.83 4.31
C LYS A 201 2.81 -11.23 3.00
N GLN A 202 3.15 -9.95 3.00
CA GLN A 202 3.54 -9.22 1.80
C GLN A 202 4.76 -8.36 2.05
N TYR A 203 5.74 -8.41 1.15
CA TYR A 203 7.00 -7.67 1.27
C TYR A 203 7.19 -6.74 0.07
N PHE A 204 7.47 -5.47 0.34
CA PHE A 204 7.73 -4.45 -0.66
C PHE A 204 9.12 -3.88 -0.40
N ARG A 205 9.97 -3.88 -1.43
CA ARG A 205 11.33 -3.35 -1.32
C ARG A 205 11.65 -2.45 -2.50
N ASP A 206 12.22 -1.28 -2.20
CA ASP A 206 12.66 -0.31 -3.22
C ASP A 206 11.50 0.12 -4.14
N CYS A 207 10.26 0.08 -3.63
CA CYS A 207 9.04 0.39 -4.38
C CYS A 207 8.64 1.85 -4.24
N TYR A 208 7.93 2.37 -5.24
CA TYR A 208 7.29 3.68 -5.20
C TYR A 208 5.78 3.53 -5.14
N ILE A 209 5.12 4.21 -4.20
CA ILE A 209 3.66 4.15 -4.03
C ILE A 209 3.13 5.58 -3.92
N GLU A 210 2.13 5.93 -4.73
CA GLU A 210 1.49 7.25 -4.68
C GLU A 210 -0.04 7.17 -4.52
N GLY A 211 -0.62 8.20 -3.90
CA GLY A 211 -2.06 8.30 -3.76
C GLY A 211 -2.51 9.47 -2.87
N SER A 212 -3.79 9.45 -2.49
CA SER A 212 -4.42 10.48 -1.66
C SER A 212 -5.11 9.91 -0.42
N VAL A 213 -6.32 9.37 -0.56
CA VAL A 213 -7.12 8.86 0.55
C VAL A 213 -6.91 7.35 0.68
N ASP A 214 -6.54 6.89 1.87
CA ASP A 214 -6.42 5.48 2.25
C ASP A 214 -5.62 4.63 1.25
N PHE A 215 -4.59 5.22 0.63
CA PHE A 215 -4.00 4.63 -0.57
C PHE A 215 -3.13 3.38 -0.29
N ILE A 216 -2.86 3.06 0.97
CA ILE A 216 -2.35 1.76 1.43
C ILE A 216 -3.28 1.22 2.52
N PHE A 217 -4.11 0.22 2.21
CA PHE A 217 -5.20 -0.21 3.09
C PHE A 217 -5.44 -1.71 3.06
N GLY A 218 -6.16 -2.23 4.08
CA GLY A 218 -6.44 -3.66 4.23
C GLY A 218 -5.98 -4.26 5.57
N ASN A 219 -5.90 -5.59 5.65
CA ASN A 219 -5.55 -6.32 6.87
C ASN A 219 -4.39 -7.32 6.68
N ALA A 220 -3.51 -7.12 5.71
CA ALA A 220 -2.32 -7.95 5.53
C ALA A 220 -1.26 -7.74 6.63
N THR A 221 -0.27 -8.63 6.68
CA THR A 221 1.00 -8.40 7.40
C THR A 221 2.02 -7.90 6.38
N VAL A 222 2.43 -6.64 6.49
CA VAL A 222 3.21 -5.97 5.43
C VAL A 222 4.47 -5.33 5.97
N LEU A 223 5.59 -5.60 5.31
CA LEU A 223 6.84 -4.85 5.48
C LEU A 223 7.12 -4.09 4.18
N LEU A 224 7.21 -2.77 4.28
CA LEU A 224 7.68 -1.87 3.23
C LEU A 224 9.06 -1.38 3.63
N GLU A 225 10.08 -1.71 2.85
CA GLU A 225 11.48 -1.39 3.13
C GLU A 225 12.08 -0.55 2.01
N HIS A 226 12.74 0.56 2.35
CA HIS A 226 13.31 1.49 1.35
C HIS A 226 12.31 1.95 0.29
N CYS A 227 11.01 2.01 0.64
CA CYS A 227 9.99 2.47 -0.28
C CYS A 227 9.88 4.00 -0.28
N HIS A 228 9.55 4.56 -1.44
CA HIS A 228 9.19 5.97 -1.60
C HIS A 228 7.66 6.09 -1.64
N ILE A 229 7.11 6.80 -0.67
CA ILE A 229 5.68 7.06 -0.52
C ILE A 229 5.39 8.52 -0.91
N HIS A 230 4.54 8.74 -1.90
CA HIS A 230 4.24 10.07 -2.44
C HIS A 230 2.78 10.48 -2.25
N CYS A 231 2.56 11.61 -1.58
CA CYS A 231 1.25 12.08 -1.14
C CYS A 231 0.71 13.15 -2.11
N LYS A 232 -0.24 12.78 -2.97
CA LYS A 232 -0.71 13.62 -4.09
C LYS A 232 -1.67 14.73 -3.70
N SER A 233 -2.46 14.53 -2.64
CA SER A 233 -3.44 15.51 -2.14
C SER A 233 -3.80 15.23 -0.69
N GLN A 234 -4.71 16.01 -0.10
CA GLN A 234 -5.25 15.74 1.23
C GLN A 234 -5.76 14.30 1.36
N GLY A 235 -5.46 13.65 2.48
CA GLY A 235 -5.90 12.29 2.75
C GLY A 235 -5.13 11.58 3.87
N PHE A 236 -4.97 10.28 3.70
CA PHE A 236 -4.37 9.37 4.68
C PHE A 236 -3.49 8.34 3.96
N ILE A 237 -2.25 8.18 4.39
CA ILE A 237 -1.35 7.17 3.82
C ILE A 237 -1.89 5.76 4.09
N THR A 238 -2.31 5.51 5.34
CA THR A 238 -2.73 4.17 5.75
C THR A 238 -4.15 4.11 6.29
N ALA A 239 -4.87 3.04 5.92
CA ALA A 239 -6.14 2.64 6.53
C ALA A 239 -6.13 1.13 6.85
N GLN A 240 -5.53 0.80 7.99
CA GLN A 240 -5.31 -0.59 8.39
C GLN A 240 -6.56 -1.15 9.13
N GLN A 241 -6.95 -2.39 8.81
CA GLN A 241 -8.24 -2.99 9.17
C GLN A 241 -8.18 -4.08 10.25
N ARG A 242 -7.14 -4.12 11.07
CA ARG A 242 -7.00 -5.13 12.11
C ARG A 242 -8.18 -5.07 13.08
N LYS A 243 -8.83 -6.21 13.28
CA LYS A 243 -10.12 -6.30 13.97
C LYS A 243 -9.99 -6.64 15.45
N SER A 244 -8.94 -7.36 15.85
CA SER A 244 -8.71 -7.77 17.24
C SER A 244 -7.23 -7.73 17.61
N ALA A 245 -6.95 -7.74 18.92
CA ALA A 245 -5.59 -7.80 19.45
C ALA A 245 -4.88 -9.14 19.15
N ASP A 246 -5.63 -10.21 18.88
CA ASP A 246 -5.08 -11.55 18.59
C ASP A 246 -4.54 -11.68 17.16
N GLU A 247 -4.99 -10.81 16.25
CA GLU A 247 -4.47 -10.79 14.88
C GLU A 247 -2.99 -10.35 14.86
N SER A 248 -2.16 -11.06 14.10
CA SER A 248 -0.74 -10.74 13.90
C SER A 248 -0.50 -9.73 12.76
N THR A 249 -1.57 -9.21 12.17
CA THR A 249 -1.54 -8.31 11.00
C THR A 249 -1.11 -6.89 11.36
N GLY A 250 -0.71 -6.11 10.36
CA GLY A 250 -0.20 -4.76 10.55
C GLY A 250 0.84 -4.37 9.53
N TYR A 251 1.15 -3.07 9.46
CA TYR A 251 2.08 -2.52 8.49
C TYR A 251 3.32 -1.97 9.17
N VAL A 252 4.48 -2.23 8.58
CA VAL A 252 5.76 -1.65 9.00
C VAL A 252 6.41 -0.99 7.81
N PHE A 253 6.67 0.32 7.94
CA PHE A 253 7.43 1.12 6.99
C PHE A 253 8.81 1.30 7.60
N LEU A 254 9.83 0.73 6.96
CA LEU A 254 11.20 0.70 7.46
C LEU A 254 12.12 1.43 6.48
N ARG A 255 12.79 2.48 6.95
CA ARG A 255 13.71 3.28 6.13
C ARG A 255 13.06 3.81 4.85
N CYS A 256 11.77 4.14 4.92
CA CYS A 256 11.04 4.73 3.80
C CYS A 256 11.29 6.23 3.70
N VAL A 257 10.89 6.82 2.57
CA VAL A 257 10.84 8.27 2.38
C VAL A 257 9.40 8.66 2.03
N ILE A 258 8.81 9.58 2.78
CA ILE A 258 7.51 10.17 2.51
C ILE A 258 7.69 11.59 1.96
N THR A 259 7.05 11.87 0.83
CA THR A 259 7.12 13.17 0.13
C THR A 259 5.72 13.70 -0.18
N GLY A 260 5.59 15.02 -0.28
CA GLY A 260 4.41 15.68 -0.86
C GLY A 260 4.72 16.41 -2.16
N ASN A 261 3.82 17.32 -2.56
CA ASN A 261 3.94 18.11 -3.79
C ASN A 261 4.89 19.32 -3.65
N GLY A 262 5.56 19.51 -2.51
CA GLY A 262 6.37 20.70 -2.22
C GLY A 262 5.56 21.91 -1.73
N ASP A 263 4.30 21.72 -1.34
CA ASP A 263 3.47 22.78 -0.76
C ASP A 263 3.93 23.16 0.67
N SER A 264 3.84 24.45 1.00
CA SER A 264 4.19 24.95 2.34
C SER A 264 3.16 24.58 3.42
N LYS A 265 2.05 23.93 3.04
CA LYS A 265 0.98 23.52 3.96
C LYS A 265 0.96 22.01 4.09
N SER A 266 0.89 21.52 5.33
CA SER A 266 0.64 20.12 5.61
C SER A 266 -0.82 19.75 5.30
N TYR A 267 -1.05 18.61 4.67
CA TYR A 267 -2.38 18.14 4.24
C TYR A 267 -2.60 16.64 4.42
N MET A 268 -1.56 15.89 4.83
CA MET A 268 -1.59 14.43 4.86
C MET A 268 -1.49 13.90 6.28
N HIS A 269 -2.28 12.89 6.60
CA HIS A 269 -2.09 12.07 7.79
C HIS A 269 -1.32 10.78 7.46
N LEU A 270 -0.50 10.31 8.40
CA LEU A 270 0.16 9.01 8.33
C LEU A 270 -0.84 7.84 8.30
N GLY A 271 -2.03 8.02 8.88
CA GLY A 271 -3.09 7.04 8.78
C GLY A 271 -4.30 7.28 9.66
N ARG A 272 -5.28 6.39 9.50
CA ARG A 272 -6.49 6.31 10.31
C ARG A 272 -6.96 4.86 10.50
N PRO A 273 -7.55 4.51 11.65
CA PRO A 273 -7.95 3.13 11.96
C PRO A 273 -9.25 2.77 11.24
N TRP A 274 -9.14 1.97 10.18
CA TRP A 274 -10.32 1.37 9.56
C TRP A 274 -10.87 0.21 10.41
N GLY A 275 -9.97 -0.54 11.06
CA GLY A 275 -10.29 -1.52 12.09
C GLY A 275 -9.97 -0.98 13.49
N PRO A 276 -10.72 -1.38 14.53
CA PRO A 276 -10.54 -0.86 15.89
C PRO A 276 -9.16 -1.18 16.49
N HIS A 277 -8.47 -2.23 16.02
CA HIS A 277 -7.14 -2.63 16.48
C HIS A 277 -6.04 -2.35 15.44
N ALA A 278 -6.28 -1.36 14.57
CA ALA A 278 -5.37 -1.00 13.49
C ALA A 278 -3.92 -0.88 13.97
N ARG A 279 -2.97 -1.45 13.23
CA ARG A 279 -1.56 -1.45 13.63
C ARG A 279 -0.63 -1.00 12.50
N VAL A 280 0.07 0.11 12.70
CA VAL A 280 1.04 0.65 11.74
C VAL A 280 2.25 1.25 12.47
N VAL A 281 3.44 0.95 11.97
CA VAL A 281 4.71 1.47 12.48
C VAL A 281 5.49 2.14 11.35
N PHE A 282 5.96 3.36 11.57
CA PHE A 282 6.97 4.02 10.75
C PHE A 282 8.29 4.06 11.51
N ALA A 283 9.32 3.36 11.01
CA ALA A 283 10.63 3.29 11.65
C ALA A 283 11.71 3.80 10.69
N TYR A 284 12.60 4.66 11.19
CA TYR A 284 13.71 5.25 10.42
C TYR A 284 13.25 5.93 9.13
N THR A 285 12.01 6.44 9.11
CA THR A 285 11.39 6.98 7.90
C THR A 285 11.60 8.50 7.84
N HIS A 286 12.01 9.00 6.69
CA HIS A 286 12.11 10.44 6.44
C HIS A 286 10.75 10.97 5.97
N MET A 287 10.27 12.07 6.55
CA MET A 287 8.93 12.61 6.28
C MET A 287 9.01 14.10 5.91
N ASP A 288 8.49 14.42 4.73
CA ASP A 288 8.36 15.78 4.23
C ASP A 288 7.28 16.59 4.99
N SER A 289 7.25 17.92 4.78
CA SER A 289 6.36 18.86 5.47
C SER A 289 4.88 18.69 5.12
N CYS A 290 4.54 17.82 4.16
CA CYS A 290 3.17 17.48 3.83
C CYS A 290 2.43 16.77 4.99
N ILE A 291 3.15 16.14 5.92
CA ILE A 291 2.56 15.43 7.07
C ILE A 291 2.08 16.41 8.14
N LEU A 292 0.77 16.39 8.40
CA LEU A 292 0.10 17.21 9.41
C LEU A 292 0.72 17.02 10.80
N PRO A 293 0.91 18.09 11.60
CA PRO A 293 1.43 18.03 12.97
C PRO A 293 0.78 16.94 13.85
N SER A 294 -0.51 16.70 13.70
CA SER A 294 -1.25 15.65 14.42
C SER A 294 -0.79 14.22 14.09
N GLY A 295 -0.19 14.00 12.92
CA GLY A 295 0.26 12.70 12.42
C GLY A 295 -0.91 11.79 12.02
N TRP A 296 -1.80 11.49 12.96
CA TRP A 296 -2.84 10.45 12.84
C TRP A 296 -4.24 11.04 12.99
N ASN A 297 -5.25 10.29 12.54
CA ASN A 297 -6.65 10.62 12.74
C ASN A 297 -7.37 9.38 13.31
N ASN A 298 -8.28 9.58 14.27
CA ASN A 298 -8.97 8.49 14.99
C ASN A 298 -10.21 7.92 14.26
N TRP A 299 -10.44 8.31 13.00
CA TRP A 299 -11.65 7.98 12.24
C TRP A 299 -12.94 8.52 12.89
N ASN A 300 -12.87 9.69 13.52
CA ASN A 300 -13.99 10.29 14.28
C ASN A 300 -14.56 9.34 15.36
N ASN A 301 -13.74 8.42 15.87
CA ASN A 301 -14.12 7.47 16.89
C ASN A 301 -13.05 7.40 17.98
N THR A 302 -13.32 8.05 19.12
CA THR A 302 -12.39 8.11 20.25
C THR A 302 -12.16 6.76 20.92
N ALA A 303 -13.02 5.76 20.71
CA ALA A 303 -12.78 4.40 21.21
C ALA A 303 -11.54 3.77 20.56
N ASN A 304 -11.25 4.12 19.30
CA ASN A 304 -10.09 3.59 18.57
C ASN A 304 -8.76 4.02 19.19
N GLU A 305 -8.72 5.18 19.88
CA GLU A 305 -7.51 5.67 20.55
C GLU A 305 -7.02 4.74 21.67
N LYS A 306 -7.90 3.85 22.18
CA LYS A 306 -7.55 2.88 23.22
C LYS A 306 -6.98 1.57 22.68
N THR A 307 -7.26 1.25 21.42
CA THR A 307 -7.07 -0.09 20.86
C THR A 307 -6.20 -0.12 19.61
N ALA A 308 -6.20 0.95 18.81
CA ALA A 308 -5.33 1.09 17.66
C ALA A 308 -3.90 1.42 18.11
N SER A 309 -2.92 0.87 17.40
CA SER A 309 -1.49 1.01 17.66
C SER A 309 -0.81 1.67 16.47
N TYR A 310 -0.58 2.97 16.59
CA TYR A 310 0.20 3.74 15.64
C TYR A 310 1.49 4.20 16.31
N SER A 311 2.63 4.04 15.64
CA SER A 311 3.92 4.36 16.25
C SER A 311 4.93 4.88 15.23
N GLU A 312 5.78 5.78 15.70
CA GLU A 312 6.94 6.30 14.98
C GLU A 312 8.20 5.97 15.78
N TYR A 313 9.28 5.56 15.12
CA TYR A 313 10.56 5.25 15.77
C TYR A 313 11.73 5.78 14.96
N ARG A 314 12.48 6.74 15.53
CA ARG A 314 13.64 7.38 14.87
C ARG A 314 13.34 7.88 13.44
N SER A 315 12.09 8.27 13.20
CA SER A 315 11.69 8.96 11.98
C SER A 315 12.10 10.43 12.06
N THR A 316 12.50 10.99 10.93
CA THR A 316 12.94 12.38 10.82
C THR A 316 11.93 13.18 10.02
N THR A 317 11.73 14.43 10.40
CA THR A 317 10.98 15.41 9.60
C THR A 317 11.93 16.52 9.21
N LEU A 318 11.70 17.18 8.07
CA LEU A 318 12.52 18.33 7.64
C LEU A 318 12.52 19.51 8.64
N LEU A 319 11.61 19.51 9.62
CA LEU A 319 11.50 20.55 10.65
C LEU A 319 12.09 20.16 12.02
N ASP A 320 12.64 18.95 12.16
CA ASP A 320 13.34 18.44 13.37
C ASP A 320 12.69 18.82 14.72
N THR A 321 11.36 18.85 14.76
CA THR A 321 10.57 18.97 16.00
C THR A 321 9.91 17.63 16.30
N CYS A 322 10.50 16.84 17.21
CA CYS A 322 9.77 15.82 17.96
C CYS A 322 9.43 16.38 19.36
N PRO A 323 8.27 16.05 19.99
CA PRO A 323 7.25 15.07 19.61
C PRO A 323 5.88 15.66 19.26
N ARG A 324 5.12 14.93 18.42
CA ARG A 324 3.69 15.19 18.15
C ARG A 324 2.83 14.72 19.34
N PRO A 325 1.69 15.38 19.65
CA PRO A 325 0.81 14.95 20.73
C PRO A 325 0.24 13.55 20.44
N ALA A 326 0.66 12.59 21.24
CA ALA A 326 0.22 11.21 21.20
C ALA A 326 -1.06 11.01 22.03
N PHE A 327 -2.16 10.62 21.39
CA PHE A 327 -3.29 10.00 22.08
C PHE A 327 -2.92 8.56 22.41
N HIS A 328 -2.38 8.30 23.60
CA HIS A 328 -1.87 6.97 24.02
C HIS A 328 -0.95 6.27 22.99
N PHE A 329 -0.34 7.02 22.07
CA PHE A 329 0.69 6.52 21.17
C PHE A 329 2.02 6.59 21.92
N ALA A 330 2.48 5.48 22.47
CA ALA A 330 3.82 5.46 23.04
C ALA A 330 4.82 5.87 21.95
N GLN A 331 5.46 7.03 22.11
CA GLN A 331 6.84 7.17 21.66
C GLN A 331 7.59 6.09 22.42
N LEU A 332 7.94 5.01 21.73
CA LEU A 332 8.64 3.92 22.37
C LEU A 332 9.98 4.49 22.85
N PRO A 333 10.34 4.35 24.14
CA PRO A 333 11.63 4.81 24.63
C PRO A 333 12.75 4.27 23.75
N CYS A 334 13.86 5.02 23.63
CA CYS A 334 15.04 4.61 22.84
C CYS A 334 15.54 3.18 23.16
N THR A 335 15.10 2.59 24.27
CA THR A 335 15.43 1.26 24.78
C THR A 335 14.33 0.20 24.64
N SER A 336 13.13 0.52 24.13
CA SER A 336 11.95 -0.37 24.23
C SER A 336 11.45 -0.95 22.91
N ILE A 337 12.10 -0.66 21.79
CA ILE A 337 11.94 -1.45 20.58
C ILE A 337 13.22 -2.27 20.40
N SER A 338 13.16 -3.54 20.76
CA SER A 338 13.94 -4.53 20.03
C SER A 338 13.31 -4.61 18.64
N VAL A 339 13.75 -3.77 17.71
CA VAL A 339 13.66 -4.16 16.30
C VAL A 339 14.65 -5.29 16.32
N VAL A 340 14.17 -6.53 16.46
CA VAL A 340 14.99 -7.67 16.08
C VAL A 340 15.44 -7.29 14.69
N GLU A 341 16.72 -7.02 14.57
CA GLU A 341 17.41 -6.86 13.31
C GLU A 341 16.71 -7.82 12.35
N VAL A 342 16.08 -7.29 11.30
CA VAL A 342 15.56 -8.13 10.23
C VAL A 342 16.80 -8.62 9.47
N TYR A 343 17.57 -9.45 10.16
CA TYR A 343 18.70 -10.20 9.69
C TYR A 343 18.22 -11.63 9.69
N CYS A 344 18.21 -12.17 8.48
CA CYS A 344 17.98 -13.56 8.17
C CYS A 344 18.71 -14.44 9.20
N SER A 345 17.96 -15.19 10.02
CA SER A 345 18.54 -16.08 11.05
C SER A 345 19.46 -17.16 10.46
N SER A 346 19.46 -17.35 9.14
CA SER A 346 20.38 -18.23 8.42
C SER A 346 21.69 -17.56 7.96
N VAL A 347 21.82 -16.23 8.05
CA VAL A 347 23.03 -15.49 7.61
C VAL A 347 24.09 -15.45 8.72
N THR A 348 23.68 -15.35 9.99
CA THR A 348 24.61 -15.31 11.12
C THR A 348 25.35 -16.63 11.36
N GLU A 349 24.75 -17.77 10.99
CA GLU A 349 25.44 -19.08 11.01
C GLU A 349 26.36 -19.29 9.80
N ARG A 350 26.09 -18.66 8.64
CA ARG A 350 26.88 -18.87 7.41
C ARG A 350 27.95 -17.82 7.14
N LEU A 351 27.90 -16.66 7.77
CA LEU A 351 29.05 -15.73 7.82
C LEU A 351 30.22 -16.35 8.60
N LYS A 352 29.98 -17.32 9.50
CA LYS A 352 31.03 -18.18 10.07
C LYS A 352 31.66 -19.14 9.05
N LEU A 353 31.09 -19.28 7.85
CA LEU A 353 31.51 -20.20 6.78
C LEU A 353 32.08 -19.51 5.53
N GLY A 354 32.29 -18.19 5.55
CA GLY A 354 33.12 -17.50 4.53
C GLY A 354 32.53 -17.40 3.11
N VAL A 355 31.20 -17.32 2.97
CA VAL A 355 30.54 -17.19 1.64
C VAL A 355 30.49 -15.72 1.18
N GLN A 356 30.76 -15.46 -0.10
CA GLN A 356 30.84 -14.13 -0.71
C GLN A 356 29.48 -13.41 -0.82
N GLU A 357 29.51 -12.08 -0.67
CA GLU A 357 28.38 -11.14 -0.59
C GLU A 357 27.39 -11.22 -1.78
N ALA A 358 27.87 -11.59 -2.97
CA ALA A 358 27.05 -11.69 -4.18
C ALA A 358 26.10 -12.91 -4.21
N GLU A 359 26.41 -13.99 -3.48
CA GLU A 359 25.51 -15.16 -3.36
C GLU A 359 24.41 -14.96 -2.30
N LEU A 360 24.63 -14.04 -1.36
CA LEU A 360 23.69 -13.69 -0.28
C LEU A 360 22.48 -12.87 -0.77
N GLU A 361 22.65 -12.00 -1.77
CA GLU A 361 21.54 -11.23 -2.34
C GLU A 361 20.48 -12.09 -3.04
N THR A 362 20.91 -13.19 -3.66
CA THR A 362 20.01 -14.14 -4.34
C THR A 362 19.19 -14.95 -3.32
N TRP A 363 19.73 -15.17 -2.11
CA TRP A 363 19.05 -15.87 -1.02
C TRP A 363 18.12 -14.99 -0.19
N CYS A 364 18.47 -13.71 0.05
CA CYS A 364 17.58 -12.74 0.72
C CYS A 364 16.25 -12.53 -0.04
N ARG A 365 16.26 -12.68 -1.37
CA ARG A 365 15.06 -12.67 -2.22
C ARG A 365 14.08 -13.83 -1.93
N LEU A 366 14.57 -14.92 -1.31
CA LEU A 366 13.79 -16.14 -1.00
C LEU A 366 13.46 -16.28 0.50
N THR A 367 14.21 -15.64 1.40
CA THR A 367 14.06 -15.81 2.87
C THR A 367 13.28 -14.72 3.60
N ALA A 368 12.85 -13.65 2.93
CA ALA A 368 12.05 -12.57 3.52
C ALA A 368 10.81 -13.08 4.30
N PHE A 369 10.22 -14.22 3.88
CA PHE A 369 9.02 -14.79 4.49
C PHE A 369 9.26 -15.56 5.79
N HIS A 370 10.46 -16.10 6.02
CA HIS A 370 10.78 -16.81 7.27
C HIS A 370 11.14 -15.85 8.42
N ALA A 371 11.48 -14.59 8.11
CA ALA A 371 11.87 -13.57 9.09
C ALA A 371 10.73 -12.64 9.53
N MET A 372 9.53 -12.78 8.97
CA MET A 372 8.36 -11.95 9.33
C MET A 372 7.68 -12.45 10.61
N SER A 373 8.35 -12.26 11.74
CA SER A 373 7.75 -12.22 13.07
C SER A 373 8.24 -10.96 13.77
N ILE A 374 7.48 -9.87 13.64
CA ILE A 374 7.71 -8.65 14.43
C ILE A 374 6.83 -8.77 15.68
N GLN A 375 7.42 -9.24 16.77
CA GLN A 375 6.81 -9.08 18.09
C GLN A 375 7.18 -7.72 18.64
N VAL A 376 6.23 -6.78 18.63
CA VAL A 376 6.35 -5.55 19.43
C VAL A 376 5.95 -5.91 20.85
N THR A 377 6.93 -6.25 21.68
CA THR A 377 6.71 -6.52 23.11
C THR A 377 6.70 -5.20 23.87
N LEU A 378 5.52 -4.69 24.22
CA LEU A 378 5.39 -3.62 25.21
C LEU A 378 5.63 -4.23 26.60
N SER A 379 6.78 -3.96 27.22
CA SER A 379 6.97 -4.35 28.62
C SER A 379 6.04 -3.50 29.49
N SER A 380 5.00 -4.11 30.04
CA SER A 380 4.08 -3.50 31.01
C SER A 380 4.79 -3.28 32.35
N ASN A 381 5.66 -2.27 32.43
CA ASN A 381 6.18 -1.77 33.69
C ASN A 381 6.07 -0.24 33.69
N VAL A 382 4.84 0.26 33.67
CA VAL A 382 4.55 1.62 34.11
C VAL A 382 3.79 1.50 35.42
N GLN A 383 4.49 1.69 36.53
CA GLN A 383 3.83 1.97 37.80
C GLN A 383 3.03 3.28 37.65
N PRO A 384 1.80 3.37 38.18
CA PRO A 384 1.02 4.58 38.08
C PRO A 384 1.73 5.70 38.85
N LEU A 385 2.15 6.75 38.13
CA LEU A 385 2.58 7.99 38.76
C LEU A 385 1.40 8.58 39.54
N ALA A 386 1.56 8.65 40.86
CA ALA A 386 0.60 9.21 41.78
C ALA A 386 0.15 10.61 41.34
N ARG A 387 -1.17 10.84 41.43
CA ARG A 387 -1.82 12.12 41.21
C ARG A 387 -1.02 13.27 41.84
N SER A 388 -0.67 14.26 41.03
CA SER A 388 -0.14 15.55 41.48
C SER A 388 -1.11 16.12 42.54
N LYS A 389 -0.63 16.27 43.78
CA LYS A 389 -1.34 16.97 44.84
C LYS A 389 -1.64 18.40 44.38
N LYS A 390 -2.93 18.76 44.42
CA LYS A 390 -3.41 20.14 44.30
C LYS A 390 -2.55 21.03 45.20
N ARG A 391 -1.91 22.04 44.61
CA ARG A 391 -1.31 23.16 45.33
C ARG A 391 -2.46 23.99 45.90
N GLN A 392 -2.83 23.72 47.15
CA GLN A 392 -3.77 24.56 47.90
C GLN A 392 -3.15 25.95 48.11
N ARG A 393 -3.96 26.99 47.89
CA ARG A 393 -3.64 28.36 48.28
C ARG A 393 -3.48 28.41 49.81
N PRO A 394 -2.52 29.17 50.36
CA PRO A 394 -2.48 29.39 51.80
C PRO A 394 -3.64 30.31 52.20
N GLU A 395 -4.53 29.77 53.04
CA GLU A 395 -5.54 30.53 53.77
C GLU A 395 -4.85 31.44 54.79
N THR A 396 -5.25 32.71 54.78
CA THR A 396 -4.87 33.73 55.76
C THR A 396 -5.49 33.39 57.12
N PHE A 397 -4.62 33.22 58.10
CA PHE A 397 -4.93 33.05 59.52
C PHE A 397 -5.47 34.38 60.08
N VAL A 398 -6.67 34.37 60.63
CA VAL A 398 -7.22 35.42 61.50
C VAL A 398 -7.34 34.81 62.89
N PRO A 399 -6.64 35.31 63.92
CA PRO A 399 -6.95 34.97 65.30
C PRO A 399 -8.00 35.95 65.84
N ASN A 400 -9.11 35.42 66.34
CA ASN A 400 -9.96 36.10 67.31
C ASN A 400 -9.29 36.01 68.67
N GLU A 401 -9.09 37.14 69.35
CA GLU A 401 -9.40 37.31 70.78
C GLU A 401 -9.82 38.78 71.02
N ASP A 402 -10.76 38.91 71.96
CA ASP A 402 -11.42 40.07 72.58
C ASP A 402 -12.61 40.76 71.87
#